data_AF-A0AAE3MIL7-F1
#
_entry.id   AF-A0AAE3MIL7-F1
#
_cell.length_a   1.000
_cell.length_b   1.000
_cell.length_c   1.000
_cell.angle_alpha   90.00
_cell.angle_beta   90.00
_cell.angle_gamma   90.00
#
_symmetry.space_group_name_H-M   'P 1'
#
loop_
_entity.id
_entity.type
_entity.pdbx_description
1 polymer ?
#
loop_
_entity_poly.entity_id
_entity_poly.type
_entity_poly.pdbx_seq_one_letter_code
_entity_poly.pdbx_strand_id
1 'polypeptide(L)'
;MKVTKEELISFLEEKVLTPAENHPKSNLTIKRKIRATRMRLNQLKSALKVEGFFWSAMATDNGIDSYAKISGIGAPTFEDVRIEFKNKCGRK
;
A
#
# COMPACT_ATOMS: atom_id res chain seq x y z
N MET A 1 8.45 -7.60 16.49
CA MET A 1 7.76 -6.46 15.86
C MET A 1 6.63 -6.03 16.81
N LYS A 2 6.59 -4.77 17.26
CA LYS A 2 5.59 -4.30 18.25
C LYS A 2 4.29 -3.79 17.62
N VAL A 3 4.32 -3.38 16.35
CA VAL A 3 3.16 -2.88 15.61
C VAL A 3 2.25 -4.03 15.17
N THR A 4 0.94 -3.84 15.26
CA THR A 4 -0.07 -4.84 14.90
C THR A 4 -0.32 -4.87 13.39
N LYS A 5 -1.06 -5.88 12.93
CA LYS A 5 -1.49 -5.98 11.53
C LYS A 5 -2.39 -4.80 11.19
N GLU A 6 -3.34 -4.51 12.06
CA GLU A 6 -4.36 -3.49 11.91
C GLU A 6 -3.72 -2.11 11.82
N GLU A 7 -2.72 -1.82 12.66
CA GLU A 7 -1.98 -0.55 12.61
C GLU A 7 -1.21 -0.34 11.30
N LEU A 8 -0.66 -1.41 10.72
CA LEU A 8 0.00 -1.32 9.41
C LEU A 8 -1.00 -1.15 8.27
N ILE A 9 -2.15 -1.83 8.33
CA ILE A 9 -3.19 -1.68 7.31
C ILE A 9 -3.80 -0.27 7.39
N SER A 10 -4.12 0.22 8.58
CA SER A 10 -4.62 1.58 8.80
C SER A 10 -3.64 2.63 8.26
N PHE A 11 -2.34 2.43 8.48
CA PHE A 11 -1.31 3.29 7.90
C PHE A 11 -1.39 3.30 6.36
N LEU A 12 -1.47 2.13 5.72
CA LEU A 12 -1.54 2.05 4.26
C LEU A 12 -2.87 2.61 3.72
N GLU A 13 -3.98 2.44 4.43
CA GLU A 13 -5.26 3.06 4.07
C GLU A 13 -5.17 4.58 4.07
N GLU A 14 -4.65 5.16 5.15
CA GLU A 14 -4.55 6.60 5.31
C GLU A 14 -3.57 7.23 4.33
N LYS A 15 -2.38 6.63 4.19
CA LYS A 15 -1.29 7.24 3.43
C LYS A 15 -1.31 6.93 1.94
N VAL A 16 -1.96 5.84 1.52
CA VAL A 16 -1.88 5.37 0.12
C VAL A 16 -3.26 5.04 -0.45
N LEU A 17 -3.95 4.06 0.13
CA LEU A 17 -5.10 3.43 -0.55
C LEU A 17 -6.28 4.38 -0.68
N THR A 18 -6.66 5.05 0.40
CA THR A 18 -7.79 6.01 0.39
C THR A 18 -7.46 7.25 -0.46
N PRO A 19 -6.28 7.90 -0.33
CA PRO A 19 -5.88 8.98 -1.23
C PRO A 19 -5.89 8.59 -2.71
N ALA A 20 -5.35 7.42 -3.08
CA ALA A 20 -5.32 6.96 -4.46
C ALA A 20 -6.71 6.57 -5.01
N GLU A 21 -7.58 5.99 -4.19
CA GLU A 21 -8.95 5.65 -4.59
C GLU A 21 -9.82 6.89 -4.79
N ASN A 22 -9.67 7.90 -3.93
CA ASN A 22 -10.50 9.12 -3.94
C ASN A 22 -9.89 10.27 -4.78
N HIS A 23 -8.69 10.09 -5.34
CA HIS A 23 -8.05 11.11 -6.15
C HIS A 23 -8.97 11.51 -7.34
N PRO A 24 -9.12 12.81 -7.67
CA PRO A 24 -10.04 13.27 -8.73
C PRO A 24 -9.78 12.65 -10.11
N LYS A 25 -8.51 12.31 -10.39
CA LYS A 25 -8.08 11.65 -11.64
C LYS A 25 -8.09 10.12 -11.57
N SER A 26 -8.57 9.53 -10.47
CA SER A 26 -8.59 8.08 -10.27
C SER A 26 -9.65 7.44 -11.16
N ASN A 27 -9.21 6.60 -12.10
CA ASN A 27 -10.09 5.85 -13.00
C ASN A 27 -10.49 4.48 -12.42
N LEU A 28 -11.40 3.79 -13.11
CA LEU A 28 -11.91 2.48 -12.65
C LEU A 28 -10.80 1.43 -12.48
N THR A 29 -9.76 1.46 -13.32
CA THR A 29 -8.62 0.54 -13.24
C THR A 29 -7.83 0.73 -11.96
N ILE A 30 -7.54 1.99 -11.60
CA ILE A 30 -6.83 2.32 -10.34
C ILE A 30 -7.69 1.89 -9.15
N LYS A 31 -8.98 2.26 -9.12
CA LYS A 31 -9.89 1.88 -8.04
C LYS A 31 -9.99 0.35 -7.85
N ARG A 32 -10.05 -0.42 -8.94
CA ARG A 32 -10.05 -1.89 -8.89
C ARG A 32 -8.77 -2.44 -8.27
N LYS A 33 -7.60 -1.92 -8.65
CA LYS A 33 -6.31 -2.31 -8.06
C LYS A 33 -6.26 -2.01 -6.57
N ILE A 34 -6.68 -0.81 -6.15
CA ILE A 34 -6.73 -0.44 -4.74
C ILE A 34 -7.63 -1.39 -3.94
N ARG A 35 -8.84 -1.69 -4.44
CA ARG A 35 -9.76 -2.64 -3.79
C ARG A 35 -9.17 -4.04 -3.67
N ALA A 36 -8.48 -4.52 -4.72
CA ALA A 36 -7.79 -5.81 -4.68
C ALA A 36 -6.66 -5.82 -3.64
N THR A 37 -5.86 -4.76 -3.56
CA THR A 37 -4.81 -4.59 -2.54
C THR A 37 -5.40 -4.59 -1.14
N ARG A 38 -6.46 -3.81 -0.89
CA ARG A 38 -7.18 -3.75 0.38
C ARG A 38 -7.70 -5.12 0.81
N MET A 39 -8.36 -5.83 -0.10
CA MET A 39 -8.85 -7.19 0.15
C MET A 39 -7.69 -8.13 0.53
N ARG A 40 -6.58 -8.09 -0.21
CA ARG A 40 -5.41 -8.94 0.06
C ARG A 40 -4.76 -8.63 1.40
N LEU A 41 -4.60 -7.35 1.75
CA LEU A 41 -4.09 -6.92 3.05
C LEU A 41 -4.95 -7.45 4.20
N ASN A 42 -6.27 -7.33 4.09
CA ASN A 42 -7.21 -7.81 5.11
C ASN A 42 -7.17 -9.33 5.31
N GLN A 43 -6.80 -10.10 4.28
CA GLN A 43 -6.63 -11.55 4.36
C GLN A 43 -5.32 -12.00 5.02
N LEU A 44 -4.34 -11.12 5.20
CA LEU A 44 -3.06 -11.48 5.83
C LEU A 44 -3.25 -11.76 7.33
N LYS A 45 -2.55 -12.76 7.87
CA LYS A 45 -2.77 -13.23 9.24
C LYS A 45 -1.98 -12.48 10.32
N SER A 46 -0.98 -11.69 9.94
CA SER A 46 -0.08 -11.05 10.89
C SER A 46 0.59 -9.80 10.33
N ALA A 47 1.11 -8.97 11.22
CA ALA A 47 1.83 -7.76 10.87
C ALA A 47 3.09 -8.07 10.01
N LEU A 48 3.81 -9.16 10.32
CA LEU A 48 4.94 -9.64 9.50
C LEU A 48 4.53 -9.98 8.06
N LYS A 49 3.34 -10.53 7.87
CA LYS A 49 2.82 -10.82 6.52
C LYS A 49 2.43 -9.54 5.79
N VAL A 50 1.88 -8.55 6.47
CA VAL A 50 1.61 -7.22 5.90
C VAL A 50 2.90 -6.55 5.46
N GLU A 51 3.92 -6.57 6.31
CA GLU A 51 5.24 -6.03 5.98
C GLU A 51 5.86 -6.77 4.78
N GLY A 52 5.83 -8.10 4.76
CA GLY A 52 6.32 -8.87 3.62
C GLY A 52 5.56 -8.58 2.32
N PHE A 53 4.24 -8.40 2.40
CA PHE A 53 3.42 -7.97 1.28
C PHE A 53 3.85 -6.59 0.77
N PHE A 54 4.04 -5.62 1.66
CA PHE A 54 4.47 -4.26 1.31
C PHE A 54 5.74 -4.25 0.47
N TRP A 55 6.79 -4.93 0.92
CA TRP A 55 8.07 -4.98 0.22
C TRP A 55 8.01 -5.78 -1.08
N SER A 56 7.31 -6.92 -1.07
CA SER A 56 7.18 -7.73 -2.29
C SER A 56 6.35 -7.03 -3.37
N ALA A 57 5.28 -6.31 -2.98
CA ALA A 57 4.42 -5.61 -3.92
C ALA A 57 5.23 -4.68 -4.84
N MET A 58 6.12 -3.86 -4.27
CA MET A 58 6.95 -2.91 -5.03
C MET A 58 7.93 -3.57 -6.02
N ALA A 59 8.26 -4.85 -5.84
CA ALA A 59 9.20 -5.57 -6.70
C ALA A 59 8.53 -6.43 -7.79
N THR A 60 7.20 -6.53 -7.80
CA THR A 60 6.48 -7.32 -8.81
C THR A 60 6.05 -6.49 -10.02
N ASP A 61 5.92 -7.09 -11.19
CA ASP A 61 5.39 -6.42 -12.40
C ASP A 61 4.03 -5.76 -12.15
N ASN A 62 3.14 -6.44 -11.41
CA ASN A 62 1.85 -5.88 -11.02
C ASN A 62 1.97 -4.67 -10.10
N GLY A 63 2.98 -4.66 -9.23
CA GLY A 63 3.31 -3.52 -8.38
C GLY A 63 3.85 -2.35 -9.18
N ILE A 64 4.82 -2.60 -10.06
CA ILE A 64 5.41 -1.59 -10.95
C ILE A 64 4.32 -0.94 -11.83
N ASP A 65 3.42 -1.74 -12.39
CA ASP A 65 2.26 -1.24 -13.15
C ASP A 65 1.31 -0.40 -12.28
N SER A 66 1.09 -0.81 -11.02
CA SER A 66 0.25 -0.06 -10.09
C SER A 66 0.91 1.25 -9.69
N TYR A 67 2.22 1.24 -9.42
CA TYR A 67 3.02 2.43 -9.17
C TYR A 67 2.93 3.42 -10.33
N ALA A 68 3.17 2.98 -11.57
CA ALA A 68 3.13 3.86 -12.74
C ALA A 68 1.75 4.53 -12.92
N LYS A 69 0.67 3.79 -12.68
CA LYS A 69 -0.71 4.33 -12.77
C LYS A 69 -1.05 5.30 -11.65
N ILE A 70 -0.66 4.99 -10.42
CA ILE A 70 -0.98 5.81 -9.23
C ILE A 70 -0.11 7.08 -9.22
N SER A 71 1.19 6.95 -9.45
CA SER A 71 2.09 8.11 -9.57
C SER A 71 1.75 8.99 -10.77
N GLY A 72 1.32 8.41 -11.90
CA GLY A 72 0.89 9.15 -13.09
C GLY A 72 -0.33 10.05 -12.87
N ILE A 73 -1.15 9.79 -11.83
CA ILE A 73 -2.24 10.69 -11.43
C ILE A 73 -1.83 11.66 -10.32
N GLY A 74 -0.62 11.55 -9.77
CA GLY A 74 -0.13 12.36 -8.65
C GLY A 74 -0.59 11.87 -7.27
N ALA A 75 -1.10 10.64 -7.17
CA ALA A 75 -1.49 10.05 -5.89
C ALA A 75 -0.30 9.36 -5.21
N PRO A 76 -0.31 9.26 -3.87
CA PRO A 76 0.77 8.62 -3.11
C PRO A 76 0.82 7.11 -3.37
N THR A 77 2.03 6.57 -3.34
CA THR A 77 2.37 5.16 -3.61
C THR A 77 3.05 4.49 -2.42
N PHE A 78 3.34 3.19 -2.52
CA PHE A 78 4.10 2.49 -1.46
C PHE A 78 5.54 2.99 -1.38
N GLU A 79 6.11 3.35 -2.52
CA GLU A 79 7.46 3.88 -2.68
C GLU A 79 7.63 5.20 -1.93
N ASP A 80 6.60 6.05 -1.93
CA ASP A 80 6.60 7.36 -1.25
C ASP A 80 6.62 7.20 0.28
N VAL A 81 5.95 6.18 0.80
CA VAL A 81 5.79 5.97 2.25
C VAL A 81 6.78 4.97 2.82
N ARG A 82 7.70 4.41 2.01
CA ARG A 82 8.57 3.29 2.39
C ARG A 82 9.41 3.53 3.64
N ILE A 83 9.91 4.76 3.82
CA ILE A 83 10.76 5.10 4.96
C ILE A 83 9.93 5.18 6.24
N GLU A 84 8.76 5.83 6.17
CA GLU A 84 7.84 5.92 7.30
C GLU A 84 7.30 4.54 7.69
N PHE A 85 6.96 3.70 6.69
CA PHE A 85 6.54 2.31 6.91
C PHE A 85 7.65 1.48 7.59
N LYS A 86 8.90 1.57 7.10
CA LYS A 86 10.07 0.90 7.69
C LYS A 86 10.25 1.28 9.17
N ASN A 87 10.17 2.58 9.47
CA ASN A 87 10.26 3.10 10.83
C ASN A 87 9.13 2.57 11.71
N LYS A 88 7.90 2.52 11.19
CA LYS A 88 6.72 1.99 11.89
C LYS A 88 6.85 0.50 12.21
N CYS A 89 7.51 -0.27 11.34
CA CYS A 89 7.87 -1.67 11.61
C CYS A 89 9.00 -1.83 12.65
N GLY A 90 9.63 -0.74 13.09
CA GLY A 90 10.72 -0.74 14.07
C GLY A 90 12.06 -1.19 13.47
N ARG A 91 12.23 -1.10 12.14
CA ARG A 91 13.49 -1.42 11.46
C ARG A 91 14.32 -0.13 11.29
N LYS A 92 15.52 -0.10 11.86
CA LYS A 92 16.50 0.97 11.65
C LYS A 92 17.15 0.84 10.26
#